data_AF-A0A942WSK3-F1
#
_entry.id   AF-A0A942WSK3-F1
#
_cell.length_a   1.000
_cell.length_b   1.000
_cell.length_c   1.000
_cell.angle_alpha   90.00
_cell.angle_beta   90.00
_cell.angle_gamma   90.00
#
_symmetry.space_group_name_H-M   'P 1'
#
loop_
_entity.id
_entity.type
_entity.pdbx_description
1 polymer ?
#
loop_
_entity_poly.entity_id
_entity_poly.type
_entity_poly.pdbx_seq_one_letter_code
_entity_poly.pdbx_strand_id
1 'polypeptide(L)' 'MKFSYEDIKTNTILESKSFEPCFICGENTKWIDYCSEQRICSSECMKELDRRVIEHENKY' A
#
# COMPACT_ATOMS: atom_id res chain seq x y z
N MET A 1 0.61 -2.93 11.56
CA MET A 1 -0.87 -3.02 11.81
C MET A 1 -1.62 -2.94 10.48
N LYS A 2 -2.65 -3.77 10.25
CA LYS A 2 -3.44 -3.71 9.00
C LYS A 2 -4.34 -2.49 8.94
N PHE A 3 -4.51 -1.94 7.74
CA PHE A 3 -5.36 -0.79 7.51
C PHE A 3 -6.85 -1.07 7.79
N SER A 4 -7.51 -0.02 8.23
CA SER A 4 -8.92 0.09 8.54
C SER A 4 -9.52 1.33 7.87
N TYR A 5 -10.81 1.56 8.05
CA TYR A 5 -11.46 2.77 7.52
C TYR A 5 -10.94 4.08 8.13
N GLU A 6 -10.43 4.03 9.36
CA GLU A 6 -9.88 5.22 10.02
C GLU A 6 -8.62 5.71 9.32
N ASP A 7 -7.85 4.79 8.74
CA ASP A 7 -6.58 5.06 8.07
C ASP A 7 -6.75 5.81 6.73
N ILE A 8 -7.95 5.83 6.16
CA ILE A 8 -8.27 6.59 4.93
C ILE A 8 -8.05 8.10 5.15
N LYS A 9 -8.22 8.59 6.39
CA LYS A 9 -8.09 10.02 6.70
C LYS A 9 -6.65 10.52 6.74
N THR A 10 -5.69 9.60 6.91
CA THR A 10 -4.29 9.92 7.21
C THR A 10 -3.31 9.32 6.21
N ASN A 11 -3.75 8.37 5.39
CA ASN A 11 -2.93 7.72 4.37
C ASN A 11 -3.57 7.90 2.99
N THR A 12 -2.78 7.65 1.96
CA THR A 12 -3.20 7.74 0.55
C THR A 12 -3.95 6.49 0.08
N ILE A 13 -4.83 5.94 0.92
CA ILE A 13 -5.54 4.68 0.65
C ILE A 13 -7.01 4.88 0.30
N LEU A 14 -7.53 3.99 -0.53
CA LEU A 14 -8.95 3.85 -0.83
C LEU A 14 -9.41 2.39 -0.74
N GLU A 15 -10.71 2.20 -0.52
CA GLU A 15 -11.32 0.88 -0.52
C GLU A 15 -11.64 0.41 -1.95
N SER A 16 -11.23 -0.81 -2.27
CA SER A 16 -11.64 -1.53 -3.47
C SER A 16 -12.77 -2.52 -3.16
N LYS A 17 -13.57 -2.84 -4.19
CA LYS A 17 -14.61 -3.86 -4.12
C LYS A 17 -14.05 -5.29 -4.12
N SER A 18 -12.81 -5.49 -4.56
CA SER A 18 -12.13 -6.79 -4.59
C SER A 18 -11.01 -6.90 -3.57
N PHE A 19 -10.79 -8.11 -3.07
CA PHE A 19 -9.62 -8.47 -2.29
C PHE A 19 -8.57 -9.09 -3.20
N GLU A 20 -7.39 -8.51 -3.21
CA GLU A 20 -6.23 -8.98 -3.97
C GLU A 20 -4.98 -8.98 -3.09
N PRO A 21 -3.95 -9.77 -3.45
CA PRO A 21 -2.72 -9.83 -2.68
C PRO A 21 -2.02 -8.48 -2.54
N CYS A 22 -1.56 -8.15 -1.34
CA CYS A 22 -0.68 -7.01 -1.07
C CYS A 22 0.61 -7.15 -1.88
N PHE A 23 1.03 -6.08 -2.53
CA PHE A 23 2.24 -6.05 -3.36
C PHE A 23 3.52 -6.39 -2.58
N ILE A 24 3.54 -6.08 -1.27
CA ILE A 24 4.73 -6.27 -0.43
C ILE A 24 4.78 -7.63 0.26
N CYS A 25 3.70 -8.03 0.91
CA CYS A 25 3.67 -9.24 1.75
C CYS A 25 2.80 -10.38 1.20
N GLY A 26 2.05 -10.16 0.12
CA GLY A 26 1.19 -11.17 -0.51
C GLY A 26 -0.12 -11.46 0.23
N GLU A 27 -0.36 -10.90 1.41
CA GLU A 27 -1.63 -11.09 2.11
C GLU A 27 -2.79 -10.36 1.41
N ASN A 28 -3.95 -11.00 1.31
CA ASN A 28 -5.11 -10.38 0.68
C ASN A 28 -5.56 -9.11 1.42
N THR A 29 -5.77 -8.05 0.65
CA THR A 29 -6.22 -6.74 1.11
C THR A 29 -7.25 -6.15 0.15
N LYS A 30 -8.18 -5.38 0.71
CA LYS A 30 -9.12 -4.56 -0.07
C LYS A 30 -8.63 -3.15 -0.31
N TRP A 31 -7.51 -2.77 0.30
CA TRP A 31 -6.98 -1.40 0.25
C TRP A 31 -6.02 -1.22 -0.92
N ILE A 32 -6.15 -0.08 -1.60
CA ILE A 32 -5.27 0.37 -2.67
C ILE A 32 -4.65 1.68 -2.22
N ASP A 33 -3.33 1.82 -2.35
CA ASP A 33 -2.68 3.12 -2.31
C ASP A 33 -2.86 3.82 -3.67
N TYR A 34 -3.54 4.96 -3.71
CA TYR A 34 -3.85 5.63 -4.98
C TYR A 34 -2.65 6.42 -5.55
N CYS A 35 -1.60 6.65 -4.76
CA CYS A 35 -0.39 7.29 -5.28
C CYS A 35 0.45 6.34 -6.13
N SER A 36 0.56 5.08 -5.71
CA SER A 36 1.29 4.02 -6.44
C SER A 36 0.40 3.09 -7.26
N GLU A 37 -0.92 3.20 -7.12
CA GLU A 37 -1.93 2.30 -7.67
C GLU A 37 -1.73 0.82 -7.27
N GLN A 38 -1.05 0.56 -6.14
CA GLN A 38 -0.74 -0.78 -5.65
C GLN A 38 -1.67 -1.24 -4.52
N ARG A 39 -1.88 -2.56 -4.43
CA ARG A 39 -2.52 -3.22 -3.29
C ARG A 39 -1.60 -3.18 -2.08
N ILE A 40 -2.04 -2.56 -0.98
CA ILE A 40 -1.24 -2.45 0.25
C ILE A 40 -2.10 -2.72 1.48
N CYS A 41 -1.62 -3.55 2.40
CA CYS A 41 -2.41 -3.99 3.56
C CYS A 41 -2.14 -3.21 4.86
N SER A 42 -1.03 -2.47 4.94
CA SER A 42 -0.59 -1.79 6.17
C SER A 42 0.34 -0.61 5.87
N SER A 43 0.47 0.28 6.85
CA SER A 43 1.44 1.38 6.83
C SER A 43 2.89 0.89 6.78
N GLU A 44 3.19 -0.27 7.37
CA GLU A 44 4.50 -0.93 7.25
C GLU A 44 4.80 -1.33 5.81
N CYS A 45 3.82 -1.93 5.11
CA CYS A 45 3.96 -2.27 3.70
C CYS A 45 4.07 -1.03 2.83
N MET A 46 3.32 0.04 3.13
CA MET A 46 3.42 1.32 2.42
C MET A 46 4.83 1.91 2.51
N LYS A 47 5.41 1.97 3.70
CA LYS A 47 6.79 2.45 3.91
C LYS A 47 7.83 1.61 3.16
N GLU A 48 7.63 0.29 3.10
CA GLU A 48 8.51 -0.60 2.34
C GLU A 48 8.37 -0.39 0.83
N LEU A 49 7.17 -0.09 0.34
CA LEU A 49 6.96 0.32 -1.06
C LEU A 49 7.71 1.62 -1.36
N ASP A 50 7.53 2.66 -0.54
CA ASP A 50 8.21 3.95 -0.70
C ASP A 50 9.74 3.78 -0.75
N ARG A 51 10.28 2.94 0.16
CA ARG A 51 11.71 2.61 0.17
C ARG A 51 12.17 2.00 -1.16
N ARG A 52 11.41 1.04 -1.71
CA ARG A 52 11.75 0.40 -3.00
C ARG A 52 11.69 1.38 -4.16
N VAL A 53 10.74 2.31 -4.15
CA VAL A 53 10.62 3.37 -5.17
C VAL A 53 11.84 4.28 -5.12
N ILE A 54 12.19 4.80 -3.94
CA ILE A 54 13.37 5.67 -3.74
C ILE A 54 14.66 4.96 -4.13
N GLU A 55 14.81 3.68 -3.78
CA GLU A 55 15.97 2.87 -4.18
C GLU A 55 16.05 2.63 -5.69
N HIS A 56 14.91 2.57 -6.37
CA HIS A 56 14.87 2.47 -7.83
C HIS A 56 15.23 3.80 -8.49
N GLU A 57 14.68 4.92 -8.00
CA GLU A 57 14.98 6.26 -8.54
C GLU A 57 16.45 6.65 -8.39
N ASN A 58 17.08 6.35 -7.24
CA ASN A 58 18.50 6.69 -7.03
C ASN A 58 19.49 5.82 -7.84
N LYS A 59 19.01 4.77 -8.52
CA LYS A 59 19.84 3.93 -9.40
C LYS A 59 19.87 4.43 -10.85
N TYR A 60 19.03 5.41 -11.19
CA TYR A 60 18.92 5.99 -12.53
C TYR A 60 19.12 7.52 -12.48
#